data_AF-A0AAV7W620-F1
#
_entry.id   AF-A0AAV7W620-F1
#
_cell.length_a   1.000
_cell.length_b   1.000
_cell.length_c   1.000
_cell.angle_alpha   90.00
_cell.angle_beta   90.00
_cell.angle_gamma   90.00
#
_symmetry.space_group_name_H-M   'P 1'
#
loop_
_entity.id
_entity.type
_entity.pdbx_description
1 polymer ?
#
loop_
_entity_poly.entity_id
_entity_poly.type
_entity_poly.pdbx_seq_one_letter_code
_entity_poly.pdbx_strand_id
1 'polypeptide(L)' 'MLLTYEDTLTQIRDTVSHFLAVNDTPETNIATVWETLKAVVRGQFKAIAARQNALRRDKRQQLEGEITGFRRDT' A
#
# COMPACT_ATOMS: atom_id res chain seq x y z
N MET A 1 11.35 -2.83 1.05
CA MET A 1 10.87 -2.28 -0.24
C MET A 1 9.42 -2.70 -0.41
N LEU A 2 8.48 -1.79 -0.68
CA LEU A 2 7.02 -2.11 -0.73
C LEU A 2 6.66 -3.07 -1.87
N LEU A 3 7.48 -3.08 -2.93
CA LEU A 3 7.29 -3.85 -4.16
C LEU A 3 7.76 -5.32 -4.07
N THR A 4 8.20 -5.79 -2.91
CA THR A 4 8.69 -7.18 -2.76
C THR A 4 7.61 -8.17 -2.36
N TYR A 5 6.39 -7.70 -2.07
CA TYR A 5 5.26 -8.56 -1.72
C TYR A 5 4.43 -8.84 -2.97
N GLU A 6 4.32 -10.10 -3.36
CA GLU A 6 3.51 -10.51 -4.53
C GLU A 6 2.08 -9.96 -4.46
N ASP A 7 1.43 -10.06 -3.30
CA ASP A 7 0.08 -9.53 -3.10
C ASP A 7 -0.03 -8.02 -3.39
N THR A 8 1.02 -7.25 -3.07
CA THR A 8 1.07 -5.82 -3.35
C THR A 8 1.18 -5.56 -4.86
N LEU A 9 1.99 -6.36 -5.56
CA LEU A 9 2.12 -6.24 -7.01
C LEU A 9 0.84 -6.63 -7.73
N THR A 10 0.15 -7.69 -7.28
CA THR A 10 -1.14 -8.12 -7.82
C THR A 10 -2.19 -7.02 -7.64
N GLN A 11 -2.33 -6.46 -6.44
CA GLN A 11 -3.29 -5.38 -6.19
C GLN A 11 -3.04 -4.13 -7.05
N ILE A 12 -1.78 -3.74 -7.23
CA ILE A 12 -1.42 -2.61 -8.08
C ILE A 12 -1.75 -2.91 -9.55
N ARG A 13 -1.44 -4.12 -10.04
CA ARG A 13 -1.76 -4.53 -11.41
C ARG A 13 -3.27 -4.51 -11.64
N ASP A 14 -4.05 -5.12 -10.75
CA ASP A 14 -5.51 -5.16 -10.85
C ASP A 14 -6.10 -3.76 -10.89
N THR A 15 -5.56 -2.85 -10.07
CA THR A 15 -6.00 -1.45 -10.04
C THR A 15 -5.67 -0.73 -11.33
N VAL A 16 -4.46 -0.89 -11.86
CA VAL A 16 -4.05 -0.28 -13.13
C VAL A 16 -4.92 -0.83 -14.27
N SER A 17 -5.12 -2.14 -14.35
CA SER A 17 -5.94 -2.79 -15.37
C SER A 17 -7.40 -2.31 -15.30
N HIS A 18 -7.99 -2.26 -14.10
CA HIS A 18 -9.34 -1.75 -13.93
C HIS A 18 -9.46 -0.27 -14.31
N PHE A 19 -8.51 0.55 -13.87
CA PHE A 19 -8.49 1.98 -14.20
C PHE A 19 -8.46 2.22 -15.71
N LEU A 20 -7.56 1.53 -16.41
CA LEU A 20 -7.46 1.65 -17.87
C LEU A 20 -8.70 1.12 -18.57
N ALA A 21 -9.25 -0.03 -18.16
CA ALA A 21 -10.47 -0.59 -18.75
C ALA A 21 -11.68 0.35 -18.66
N VAL A 22 -11.75 1.20 -17.64
CA VAL A 22 -12.84 2.16 -17.44
C VAL A 22 -12.59 3.49 -18.15
N ASN A 23 -11.33 3.93 -18.27
CA ASN A 23 -10.99 5.30 -18.67
C ASN A 23 -10.30 5.41 -20.05
N ASP A 24 -9.87 4.30 -20.64
CA ASP A 24 -9.28 4.23 -21.97
C ASP A 24 -10.39 4.18 -23.03
N THR A 25 -11.08 5.31 -23.21
CA THR A 25 -12.11 5.50 -24.24
C THR A 25 -11.63 6.49 -25.30
N PRO A 26 -12.17 6.44 -26.53
CA PRO A 26 -11.74 7.32 -27.62
C PRO A 26 -11.90 8.82 -27.33
N GLU A 27 -12.80 9.17 -26.40
CA GLU A 27 -13.09 10.55 -26.01
C GLU A 27 -12.13 11.11 -24.96
N THR A 28 -11.33 10.25 -24.30
CA THR A 28 -10.44 10.66 -23.22
C THR A 28 -9.07 11.11 -23.72
N ASN A 29 -8.57 12.22 -23.18
CA ASN A 29 -7.19 12.64 -23.43
C ASN A 29 -6.21 11.72 -22.69
N ILE A 30 -5.33 11.04 -23.43
CA ILE A 30 -4.29 10.13 -22.91
C ILE A 30 -3.45 10.79 -21.81
N ALA A 31 -3.12 12.07 -21.94
CA ALA A 31 -2.37 12.80 -20.91
C ALA A 31 -3.16 12.87 -19.59
N THR A 32 -4.46 13.12 -19.66
CA THR A 32 -5.35 13.14 -18.48
C THR A 32 -5.46 11.75 -17.87
N VAL A 33 -5.62 10.71 -18.69
CA VAL A 33 -5.66 9.30 -18.22
C VAL A 33 -4.35 8.95 -17.50
N TRP A 34 -3.20 9.33 -18.07
CA TRP A 34 -1.89 9.07 -17.47
C TRP A 34 -1.65 9.81 -16.14
N GLU A 35 -1.97 11.11 -16.08
CA GLU A 35 -1.84 11.88 -14.83
C GLU A 35 -2.74 11.33 -13.72
N THR A 36 -3.97 10.96 -14.08
CA THR A 36 -4.93 10.38 -13.13
C THR A 36 -4.47 9.01 -12.65
N LEU A 37 -4.00 8.14 -13.55
CA LEU A 37 -3.46 6.83 -13.19
C LEU A 37 -2.29 6.95 -12.21
N LYS A 38 -1.36 7.89 -12.45
CA LYS A 38 -0.26 8.18 -11.52
C LYS A 38 -0.77 8.59 -10.14
N ALA A 39 -1.80 9.42 -10.08
CA ALA A 39 -2.40 9.82 -8.79
C ALA A 39 -3.02 8.63 -8.05
N VAL A 40 -3.76 7.77 -8.75
CA VAL A 40 -4.36 6.54 -8.21
C VAL A 40 -3.28 5.62 -7.63
N VAL A 41 -2.25 5.30 -8.40
CA VAL A 41 -1.16 4.41 -7.98
C VAL A 41 -0.39 4.99 -6.79
N ARG A 42 -0.13 6.31 -6.78
CA ARG A 42 0.48 6.99 -5.62
C ARG A 42 -0.38 6.88 -4.35
N GLY A 43 -1.70 7.03 -4.49
CA GLY A 43 -2.65 6.85 -3.39
C GLY A 43 -2.57 5.46 -2.78
N GLN A 44 -2.49 4.43 -3.62
CA GLN A 44 -2.34 3.06 -3.16
C GLN A 44 -1.02 2.81 -2.43
N PHE A 45 0.10 3.29 -2.98
CA PHE A 45 1.39 3.16 -2.29
C PHE A 45 1.36 3.80 -0.90
N LYS A 46 0.73 4.97 -0.75
CA LYS A 46 0.56 5.61 0.55
C LYS A 46 -0.27 4.75 1.51
N ALA A 47 -1.38 4.18 1.04
CA ALA A 47 -2.23 3.30 1.86
C ALA A 47 -1.48 2.05 2.34
N ILE A 48 -0.73 1.40 1.45
CA ILE A 48 0.06 0.21 1.79
C ILE A 48 1.17 0.58 2.78
N ALA A 49 1.88 1.69 2.56
CA ALA A 49 2.91 2.17 3.47
C ALA A 49 2.34 2.47 4.86
N ALA A 50 1.18 3.14 4.94
CA ALA A 50 0.49 3.42 6.20
C ALA A 50 0.13 2.13 6.95
N ARG A 51 -0.44 1.15 6.24
CA ARG A 51 -0.77 -0.16 6.82
C ARG A 51 0.47 -0.88 7.36
N GLN A 52 1.56 -0.91 6.58
CA GLN A 52 2.81 -1.53 7.04
C GLN A 52 3.40 -0.82 8.26
N ASN A 53 3.32 0.51 8.31
CA ASN A 53 3.81 1.27 9.44
C ASN A 53 2.98 1.02 10.70
N ALA A 54 1.65 0.87 10.58
CA ALA A 54 0.80 0.46 11.68
C ALA A 54 1.19 -0.93 12.21
N LEU A 55 1.34 -1.92 11.32
CA LEU A 55 1.76 -3.28 11.71
C LEU A 55 3.13 -3.30 12.41
N ARG A 56 4.09 -2.51 11.93
CA ARG A 56 5.42 -2.38 12.57
C ARG A 56 5.30 -1.75 13.96
N ARG A 57 4.45 -0.74 14.12
CA ARG A 57 4.21 -0.08 15.39
C ARG A 57 3.58 -1.05 16.40
N ASP A 58 2.55 -1.78 15.99
CA ASP A 58 1.87 -2.74 16.85
C ASP A 58 2.82 -3.85 17.31
N LYS A 59 3.60 -4.41 16.37
CA LYS A 59 4.61 -5.43 16.69
C LYS A 59 5.66 -4.90 17.67
N ARG A 60 6.09 -3.65 17.52
CA ARG A 60 7.04 -3.01 18.44
C ARG A 60 6.44 -2.88 19.84
N GLN A 61 5.19 -2.44 19.95
CA GLN A 61 4.50 -2.29 21.24
C GLN A 61 4.32 -3.64 21.94
N GLN A 62 3.99 -4.70 21.19
CA GLN A 62 3.91 -6.06 21.73
C GLN A 62 5.25 -6.51 22.31
N LEU A 63 6.34 -6.38 21.55
CA LEU A 63 7.69 -6.74 22.01
C LEU A 63 8.14 -5.92 23.22
N GLU A 64 7.86 -4.62 23.25
CA GLU A 64 8.17 -3.76 24.41
C GLU A 64 7.37 -4.19 25.67
N GLY A 65 6.11 -4.60 25.49
CA GLY A 65 5.29 -5.18 26.55
C GLY A 65 5.85 -6.50 27.08
N GLU A 66 6.23 -7.42 26.19
CA GLU A 66 6.82 -8.72 26.54
C GLU A 66 8.13 -8.55 27.32
N ILE A 67 9.04 -7.66 26.87
CA ILE A 67 10.29 -7.37 27.57
C ILE A 67 10.02 -6.78 28.97
N THR A 68 9.04 -5.90 29.08
CA THR A 68 8.69 -5.28 30.37
C THR A 68 8.06 -6.29 31.33
N GLY A 69 7.21 -7.19 30.83
CA GLY A 69 6.66 -8.31 31.59
C GLY A 69 7.77 -9.23 32.10
N PHE A 70 8.67 -9.66 31.21
CA PHE A 70 9.80 -10.52 31.57
C PHE A 70 10.69 -9.92 32.67
N ARG A 71 10.98 -8.62 32.60
CA ARG A 71 11.77 -7.91 33.66
C ARG A 71 11.04 -7.78 35.00
N ARG A 72 9.72 -7.91 35.04
CA ARG A 72 8.95 -7.88 36.30
C ARG A 72 8.90 -9.25 36.97
N ASP A 73 9.07 -10.32 36.19
CA ASP A 73 8.98 -11.70 36.65
C ASP A 73 10.34 -12.31 37.05
N THR A 74 11.45 -11.58 36.82
CA THR A 74 12.84 -11.91 37.24
C THR A 74 13.35 -10.97 38.31
#